data_AF-A0A957L207-F1
#
_entry.id   AF-A0A957L207-F1
#
_cell.length_a   1.000
_cell.length_b   1.000
_cell.length_c   1.000
_cell.angle_alpha   90.00
_cell.angle_beta   90.00
_cell.angle_gamma   90.00
#
_symmetry.space_group_name_H-M   'P 1'
#
loop_
_entity.id
_entity.type
_entity.pdbx_description
1 polymer ?
#
loop_
_entity_poly.entity_id
_entity_poly.type
_entity_poly.pdbx_seq_one_letter_code
_entity_poly.pdbx_strand_id
1 'polypeptide(L)'
;MSAAHIAEPTNAEKIRLLPWSIASNAANTVFVHYTFFGSAFVLFLNELQLNNAQIGLLLSFFPFFGLIAIFIAPRVARYGYKRTFLTFFGTRKIITALLLFTPMLAQWGGPQ
;
A
#
# COMPACT_ATOMS: atom_id res chain seq x y z
N MET A 1 0.32 9.65 -37.89
CA MET A 1 -0.33 8.32 -38.06
C MET A 1 0.33 7.38 -37.05
N SER A 2 -0.28 6.75 -36.06
CA SER A 2 -1.64 6.68 -35.53
C SER A 2 -1.45 6.48 -34.01
N ALA A 3 -2.19 7.24 -33.19
CA ALA A 3 -2.15 7.06 -31.74
C ALA A 3 -2.63 5.64 -31.41
N ALA A 4 -1.80 4.84 -30.74
CA ALA A 4 -2.21 3.53 -30.25
C ALA A 4 -3.38 3.71 -29.28
N HIS A 5 -4.60 3.51 -29.77
CA HIS A 5 -5.81 3.51 -28.98
C HIS A 5 -5.65 2.40 -27.94
N ILE A 6 -5.65 2.74 -26.65
CA ILE A 6 -5.82 1.74 -25.59
C ILE A 6 -7.25 1.22 -25.77
N ALA A 7 -7.41 0.14 -26.52
CA ALA A 7 -8.71 -0.49 -26.75
C ALA A 7 -9.26 -0.93 -25.40
N GLU A 8 -10.49 -0.55 -25.09
CA GLU A 8 -11.15 -1.00 -23.88
C GLU A 8 -11.25 -2.54 -23.91
N PRO A 9 -10.89 -3.24 -22.81
CA PRO A 9 -10.94 -4.69 -22.79
C PRO A 9 -12.36 -5.19 -23.11
N THR A 10 -12.45 -6.21 -23.94
CA THR A 10 -13.72 -6.87 -24.26
C THR A 10 -14.33 -7.48 -23.00
N ASN A 11 -15.65 -7.73 -23.01
CA ASN A 11 -16.33 -8.36 -21.87
C ASN A 11 -15.72 -9.74 -21.53
N ALA A 12 -15.31 -10.51 -22.54
CA ALA A 12 -14.64 -11.78 -22.34
C ALA A 12 -13.29 -11.63 -21.62
N GLU A 13 -12.49 -10.61 -21.98
CA GLU A 13 -11.22 -10.31 -21.31
C GLU A 13 -11.44 -9.82 -19.88
N LYS A 14 -12.44 -8.96 -19.64
CA LYS A 14 -12.81 -8.51 -18.28
C LYS A 14 -13.17 -9.69 -17.39
N ILE A 15 -13.98 -10.63 -17.87
CA ILE A 15 -14.36 -11.84 -17.14
C ILE A 15 -13.12 -12.72 -16.85
N ARG A 16 -12.21 -12.88 -17.81
CA ARG A 16 -10.98 -13.65 -17.62
C ARG A 16 -10.02 -13.02 -16.61
N LEU A 17 -9.99 -11.69 -16.52
CA LEU A 17 -9.16 -10.94 -15.59
C LEU A 17 -9.81 -10.78 -14.19
N LEU A 18 -11.10 -11.06 -14.06
CA LEU A 18 -11.86 -10.89 -12.83
C LEU A 18 -11.29 -11.69 -11.65
N PRO A 19 -10.92 -12.99 -11.80
CA PRO A 19 -10.31 -13.75 -10.72
C PRO A 19 -8.97 -13.14 -10.27
N TRP A 20 -8.16 -12.63 -11.20
CA TRP A 20 -6.89 -11.98 -10.88
C TRP A 20 -7.10 -10.67 -10.12
N SER A 21 -8.12 -9.89 -10.50
CA SER A 21 -8.53 -8.69 -9.76
C SER A 21 -8.92 -9.04 -8.33
N ILE A 22 -9.79 -10.04 -8.14
CA ILE A 22 -10.24 -10.51 -6.82
C ILE A 22 -9.05 -11.00 -5.98
N ALA A 23 -8.20 -11.86 -6.55
CA ALA A 23 -7.02 -12.39 -5.85
C ALA A 23 -6.07 -11.27 -5.43
N SER A 24 -5.82 -10.30 -6.31
CA SER A 24 -4.95 -9.16 -5.99
C SER A 24 -5.53 -8.27 -4.89
N ASN A 25 -6.84 -8.04 -4.89
CA ASN A 25 -7.53 -7.28 -3.85
C ASN A 25 -7.50 -8.03 -2.52
N ALA A 26 -7.81 -9.32 -2.50
CA ALA A 26 -7.77 -10.14 -1.30
C ALA A 26 -6.36 -10.16 -0.68
N ALA A 27 -5.33 -10.40 -1.49
CA ALA A 27 -3.94 -10.37 -1.03
C ALA A 27 -3.52 -8.99 -0.52
N ASN A 28 -3.98 -7.91 -1.18
CA ASN A 28 -3.73 -6.55 -0.72
C ASN A 28 -4.44 -6.27 0.62
N THR A 29 -5.67 -6.73 0.83
CA THR A 29 -6.39 -6.58 2.10
C THR A 29 -5.63 -7.24 3.24
N VAL A 30 -5.20 -8.51 3.06
CA VAL A 30 -4.39 -9.23 4.05
C VAL A 30 -3.13 -8.43 4.38
N PHE A 31 -2.38 -8.02 3.35
CA PHE A 31 -1.18 -7.20 3.55
C PHE A 31 -1.46 -5.92 4.34
N VAL A 32 -2.44 -5.12 3.92
CA VAL A 32 -2.77 -3.83 4.53
C VAL A 32 -3.20 -4.01 6.00
N HIS A 33 -3.94 -5.08 6.30
CA HIS A 33 -4.37 -5.40 7.66
C HIS A 33 -3.18 -5.74 8.55
N TYR A 34 -2.22 -6.54 8.07
CA TYR A 34 -1.04 -6.85 8.88
C TYR A 34 -0.06 -5.68 9.05
N THR A 35 -0.02 -4.73 8.10
CA THR A 35 1.09 -3.75 8.06
C THR A 35 0.71 -2.33 8.45
N PHE A 36 -0.57 -1.93 8.33
CA PHE A 36 -0.97 -0.54 8.55
C PHE A 36 -2.31 -0.37 9.29
N PHE A 37 -3.31 -1.20 9.01
CA PHE A 37 -4.70 -0.96 9.47
C PHE A 37 -5.27 -2.04 10.40
N GLY A 38 -4.48 -3.04 10.79
CA GLY A 38 -4.89 -4.05 11.76
C GLY A 38 -4.29 -3.82 13.14
N SER A 39 -4.75 -4.62 14.10
CA SER A 39 -4.32 -4.56 15.50
C SER A 39 -2.82 -4.82 15.67
N ALA A 40 -2.22 -5.66 14.83
CA ALA A 40 -0.79 -5.98 14.90
C ALA A 40 0.10 -4.74 14.78
N PHE A 41 -0.24 -3.80 13.90
CA PHE A 41 0.54 -2.56 13.73
C PHE A 41 0.39 -1.63 14.95
N VAL A 42 -0.82 -1.53 15.51
CA VAL A 42 -1.08 -0.75 16.73
C VAL A 42 -0.30 -1.31 17.91
N LEU A 43 -0.30 -2.64 18.09
CA LEU A 43 0.47 -3.31 19.13
C LEU A 43 1.97 -3.08 18.93
N PHE A 44 2.47 -3.15 17.70
CA PHE A 44 3.86 -2.84 17.39
C PHE A 44 4.24 -1.40 17.77
N LEU A 45 3.39 -0.41 17.48
CA LEU A 45 3.63 0.97 17.89
C LEU A 45 3.58 1.14 19.41
N ASN A 46 2.71 0.39 20.10
CA ASN A 46 2.65 0.39 21.56
C ASN A 46 3.92 -0.20 22.18
N GLU A 47 4.46 -1.29 21.62
CA GLU A 47 5.75 -1.87 22.04
C GLU A 47 6.93 -0.90 21.80
N LEU A 48 6.83 -0.05 20.78
CA LEU A 48 7.76 1.07 20.56
C LEU A 48 7.59 2.22 21.57
N GLN A 49 6.77 2.06 22.60
CA GLN A 49 6.51 3.03 23.68
C GLN A 49 5.80 4.31 23.21
N LEU A 50 5.06 4.26 22.08
CA LEU A 50 4.18 5.37 21.69
C LEU A 50 2.92 5.37 22.56
N ASN A 51 2.49 6.54 23.01
CA ASN A 51 1.23 6.66 23.73
C ASN A 51 0.01 6.58 22.78
N ASN A 52 -1.16 6.27 23.33
CA ASN A 52 -2.40 6.11 22.55
C ASN A 52 -2.77 7.35 21.72
N ALA A 53 -2.46 8.56 22.21
CA ALA A 53 -2.73 9.80 21.51
C ALA A 53 -1.82 9.97 20.27
N GLN A 54 -0.54 9.63 20.38
CA GLN A 54 0.43 9.64 19.28
C GLN A 54 0.08 8.61 18.21
N ILE A 55 -0.29 7.40 18.64
CA ILE A 55 -0.75 6.34 17.73
C ILE A 55 -2.00 6.80 16.99
N GLY A 56 -3.00 7.32 17.72
CA GLY A 56 -4.24 7.84 17.12
C GLY A 56 -3.98 8.96 16.13
N LEU A 57 -3.10 9.92 16.47
CA LEU A 57 -2.69 11.00 15.58
C LEU A 57 -2.01 10.45 14.31
N LEU A 58 -1.08 9.50 14.43
CA LEU A 58 -0.39 8.89 13.31
C LEU A 58 -1.37 8.18 12.36
N LEU A 59 -2.29 7.39 12.91
CA LEU A 59 -3.30 6.67 12.13
C LEU A 59 -4.31 7.62 11.48
N SER A 60 -4.60 8.76 12.11
CA SER A 60 -5.54 9.75 11.57
C SER A 60 -5.07 10.33 10.22
N PHE A 61 -3.77 10.35 9.92
CA PHE A 61 -3.24 10.85 8.64
C PHE A 61 -3.59 9.96 7.44
N PHE A 62 -3.76 8.66 7.65
CA PHE A 62 -3.99 7.69 6.58
C PHE A 62 -5.18 8.03 5.65
N PRO A 63 -6.38 8.34 6.15
CA PRO A 63 -7.51 8.72 5.29
C PRO A 63 -7.26 10.00 4.48
N PHE A 64 -6.41 10.92 4.97
CA PHE A 64 -6.14 12.19 4.27
C PHE A 64 -5.18 12.04 3.10
N PHE A 65 -4.33 11.00 3.05
CA PHE A 65 -3.44 10.78 1.91
C PHE A 65 -4.19 10.55 0.60
N GLY A 66 -5.44 10.05 0.66
CA GLY A 66 -6.31 9.93 -0.51
C GLY A 66 -6.63 11.28 -1.17
N LEU A 67 -6.66 12.37 -0.41
CA LEU A 67 -6.96 13.71 -0.94
C LEU A 67 -5.85 14.21 -1.88
N ILE A 68 -4.61 13.76 -1.67
CA ILE A 68 -3.48 14.10 -2.54
C ILE A 68 -3.72 13.57 -3.97
N ALA A 69 -4.49 12.48 -4.13
CA ALA A 69 -4.79 11.87 -5.42
C ALA A 69 -5.40 12.86 -6.43
N ILE A 70 -6.23 13.81 -5.96
CA ILE A 70 -6.90 14.81 -6.79
C ILE A 70 -5.86 15.68 -7.54
N PHE A 71 -4.79 16.05 -6.86
CA PHE A 71 -3.75 16.92 -7.41
C PHE A 71 -2.74 16.16 -8.28
N ILE A 72 -2.48 14.89 -7.98
CA ILE A 72 -1.49 14.09 -8.72
C ILE A 72 -2.11 13.32 -9.89
N ALA A 73 -3.43 13.10 -9.93
CA ALA A 73 -4.11 12.36 -10.98
C ALA A 73 -3.75 12.83 -12.41
N PRO A 74 -3.69 14.14 -12.73
CA PRO A 74 -3.28 14.59 -14.07
C PRO A 74 -1.85 14.22 -14.42
N ARG A 75 -0.94 14.22 -13.43
CA ARG A 75 0.46 13.83 -13.60
C ARG A 75 0.60 12.32 -13.81
N VAL A 76 -0.17 11.54 -13.04
CA VAL A 76 -0.22 10.07 -13.17
C VAL A 76 -0.77 9.67 -14.54
N ALA A 77 -1.80 10.35 -15.04
CA ALA A 77 -2.34 10.10 -16.38
C ALA A 77 -1.31 10.34 -17.49
N ARG A 78 -0.46 11.39 -17.35
CA ARG A 78 0.62 11.69 -18.30
C ARG A 78 1.78 10.70 -18.24
N TYR A 79 2.16 10.26 -17.03
CA TYR A 79 3.26 9.32 -16.82
C TYR A 79 2.87 7.85 -17.13
N GLY A 80 1.58 7.55 -16.98
CA GLY A 80 0.98 6.24 -17.22
C GLY A 80 0.62 5.50 -15.92
N TYR A 81 -0.60 4.97 -15.90
CA TYR A 81 -1.17 4.27 -14.74
C TYR A 81 -0.37 3.02 -14.34
N LYS A 82 0.04 2.18 -15.32
CA LYS A 82 0.77 0.93 -15.04
C LYS A 82 2.11 1.19 -14.37
N ARG A 83 2.88 2.18 -14.87
CA ARG A 83 4.20 2.52 -14.31
C ARG A 83 4.07 3.06 -12.89
N THR A 84 3.15 4.00 -12.69
CA THR A 84 2.84 4.56 -11.37
C THR A 84 2.43 3.46 -10.39
N PHE A 85 1.51 2.57 -10.79
CA PHE A 85 1.08 1.47 -9.93
C PHE A 85 2.25 0.57 -9.53
N LEU A 86 3.07 0.12 -10.49
CA LEU A 86 4.19 -0.78 -10.21
C LEU A 86 5.26 -0.12 -9.33
N THR A 87 5.57 1.16 -9.55
CA THR A 87 6.57 1.87 -8.74
C THR A 87 6.09 2.02 -7.30
N PHE A 88 4.88 2.52 -7.06
CA PHE A 88 4.38 2.72 -5.70
C PHE A 88 4.07 1.41 -4.99
N PHE A 89 3.51 0.42 -5.70
CA PHE A 89 3.26 -0.90 -5.15
C PHE A 89 4.57 -1.61 -4.77
N GLY A 90 5.56 -1.57 -5.65
CA GLY A 90 6.89 -2.16 -5.42
C GLY A 90 7.64 -1.47 -4.28
N THR A 91 7.75 -0.14 -4.30
CA THR A 91 8.40 0.64 -3.24
C THR A 91 7.75 0.37 -1.88
N ARG A 92 6.41 0.33 -1.82
CA ARG A 92 5.71 -0.02 -0.58
C ARG A 92 6.12 -1.40 -0.07
N LYS A 93 6.18 -2.42 -0.93
CA LYS A 93 6.63 -3.77 -0.53
C LYS A 93 8.07 -3.78 -0.05
N ILE A 94 8.97 -3.03 -0.69
CA ILE A 94 10.37 -2.92 -0.29
C ILE A 94 10.49 -2.29 1.11
N ILE A 95 9.82 -1.15 1.34
CA ILE A 95 9.84 -0.47 2.64
C ILE A 95 9.22 -1.37 3.72
N THR A 96 8.08 -1.99 3.45
CA THR A 96 7.43 -2.88 4.42
C THR A 96 8.24 -4.16 4.68
N ALA A 97 9.00 -4.65 3.71
CA ALA A 97 9.93 -5.76 3.94
C ALA A 97 11.02 -5.42 4.97
N LEU A 98 11.35 -4.13 5.14
CA LEU A 98 12.26 -3.69 6.20
C LEU A 98 11.71 -4.04 7.61
N LEU A 99 10.38 -4.08 7.79
CA LEU A 99 9.76 -4.50 9.06
C LEU A 99 10.05 -5.97 9.38
N LEU A 100 10.37 -6.82 8.41
CA LEU A 100 10.75 -8.21 8.68
C LEU A 100 12.12 -8.31 9.37
N PHE A 101 12.95 -7.26 9.27
CA PHE A 101 14.23 -7.18 9.98
C PHE A 101 14.09 -6.67 11.43
N THR A 102 12.90 -6.22 11.83
CA THR A 102 12.61 -5.77 13.21
C THR A 102 13.05 -6.77 14.28
N PRO A 103 12.73 -8.08 14.23
CA PRO A 103 13.17 -9.02 15.26
C PRO A 103 14.70 -9.14 15.37
N MET A 104 15.42 -9.02 14.25
CA MET A 104 16.90 -9.06 14.26
C MET A 104 17.46 -7.80 14.93
N LEU A 105 16.88 -6.63 14.64
CA LEU A 105 17.27 -5.36 15.27
C LEU A 105 16.92 -5.33 16.77
N ALA A 106 15.78 -5.88 17.15
CA ALA A 106 15.36 -5.98 18.55
C ALA A 106 16.31 -6.86 19.38
N GLN A 107 16.81 -7.95 18.81
CA GLN A 107 17.82 -8.81 19.46
C GLN A 107 19.18 -8.12 19.61
N TRP A 108 19.52 -7.19 18.73
CA TRP A 108 20.82 -6.51 18.74
C TRP A 108 20.86 -5.26 19.63
N GLY A 109 19.74 -4.56 19.83
CA GLY A 109 19.74 -3.29 20.57
C GLY A 109 18.38 -2.86 21.13
N GLY A 110 17.43 -3.77 21.27
CA GLY A 110 16.13 -3.47 21.87
C GLY A 110 16.25 -3.06 23.34
N PRO A 111 15.48 -2.05 23.82
CA PRO A 111 15.32 -1.80 25.25
C PRO A 111 14.74 -3.05 25.92
N GLN A 112 15.30 -3.42 27.06
CA GLN A 112 14.79 -4.51 27.94
C GLN A 112 13.48 -4.07 28.59
#